data_AF-A0A318IWP5-F1
#
_entry.id   AF-A0A318IWP5-F1
#
_cell.length_a   1.000
_cell.length_b   1.000
_cell.length_c   1.000
_cell.angle_alpha   90.00
_cell.angle_beta   90.00
_cell.angle_gamma   90.00
#
_symmetry.space_group_name_H-M   'P 1'
#
loop_
_entity.id
_entity.type
_entity.pdbx_description
1 polymer ?
#
loop_
_entity_poly.entity_id
_entity_poly.type
_entity_poly.pdbx_seq_one_letter_code
_entity_poly.pdbx_strand_id
1 'polypeptide(L)' 'MANTAADIQKLYIAYFNRPADPSGLAYWTAQNFTLNQIADSFSKQAEYATVFAGKTT' A
#
# COMPACT_ATOMS: atom_id res chain seq x y z
N MET A 1 -8.55 15.23 -4.69
CA MET A 1 -8.49 15.00 -3.23
C MET A 1 -7.23 14.21 -2.97
N ALA A 2 -6.30 14.75 -2.17
CA ALA A 2 -5.09 14.03 -1.79
C ALA A 2 -5.48 12.87 -0.88
N ASN A 3 -5.07 11.65 -1.21
CA ASN A 3 -5.38 10.46 -0.43
C ASN A 3 -4.59 10.54 0.87
N THR A 4 -5.28 10.40 1.99
CA THR A 4 -4.64 10.50 3.29
C THR A 4 -4.09 9.14 3.71
N ALA A 5 -3.06 9.15 4.55
CA ALA A 5 -2.54 7.95 5.20
C ALA A 5 -3.65 7.06 5.81
N ALA A 6 -4.70 7.68 6.36
CA ALA A 6 -5.85 6.96 6.92
C ALA A 6 -6.66 6.20 5.87
N ASP A 7 -6.80 6.73 4.65
CA ASP A 7 -7.55 6.06 3.59
C ASP A 7 -6.78 4.86 3.02
N ILE A 8 -5.47 4.98 2.90
CA ILE A 8 -4.58 3.87 2.52
C ILE A 8 -4.63 2.78 3.59
N GLN A 9 -4.65 3.15 4.88
CA GLN A 9 -4.80 2.20 5.98
C GLN A 9 -6.12 1.42 5.92
N LYS A 10 -7.24 2.09 5.58
CA LYS A 10 -8.53 1.42 5.39
C LYS A 10 -8.47 0.41 4.25
N LEU A 11 -7.81 0.73 3.13
CA LEU A 11 -7.61 -0.22 2.03
C LEU A 11 -6.77 -1.42 2.46
N TYR A 12 -5.70 -1.22 3.22
CA TYR A 12 -4.90 -2.33 3.75
C TYR A 12 -5.73 -3.27 4.63
N ILE A 13 -6.58 -2.72 5.49
CA ILE A 13 -7.48 -3.52 6.32
C ILE A 13 -8.53 -4.22 5.45
N ALA A 14 -9.10 -3.55 4.45
CA ALA A 14 -10.11 -4.14 3.59
C ALA A 14 -9.58 -5.26 2.66
N TYR A 15 -8.37 -5.12 2.14
CA TYR A 15 -7.77 -6.06 1.17
C TYR A 15 -6.88 -7.12 1.82
N PHE A 16 -6.06 -6.73 2.80
CA PHE A 16 -5.07 -7.61 3.42
C PHE A 16 -5.44 -8.00 4.85
N ASN A 17 -6.56 -7.49 5.37
CA ASN A 17 -7.04 -7.74 6.74
C ASN A 17 -5.98 -7.43 7.81
N ARG A 18 -5.06 -6.50 7.51
CA ARG A 18 -3.96 -6.07 8.37
C ARG A 18 -3.78 -4.56 8.30
N PRO A 19 -3.24 -3.90 9.34
CA PRO A 19 -2.85 -2.51 9.27
C PRO A 19 -1.73 -2.29 8.23
N ALA A 20 -1.72 -1.12 7.61
CA ALA A 20 -0.67 -0.71 6.69
C ALA A 20 0.67 -0.53 7.43
N ASP A 21 1.75 -1.07 6.87
CA ASP A 21 3.11 -0.86 7.38
C ASP A 21 3.54 0.60 7.20
N PRO A 22 4.31 1.20 8.13
CA PRO A 22 4.79 2.57 8.00
C PRO A 22 5.57 2.82 6.71
N SER A 23 6.38 1.85 6.27
CA SER A 23 7.14 1.92 5.02
C SER A 23 6.24 1.90 3.78
N GLY A 24 5.18 1.08 3.80
CA GLY A 24 4.19 1.03 2.72
C GLY A 24 3.38 2.31 2.66
N LEU A 25 2.93 2.80 3.82
CA LEU A 25 2.23 4.07 3.94
C LEU A 25 3.06 5.20 3.36
N ALA A 26 4.34 5.31 3.75
CA ALA A 26 5.27 6.30 3.22
C ALA A 26 5.40 6.23 1.70
N TYR A 27 5.57 5.03 1.14
CA TYR A 27 5.64 4.82 -0.31
C TYR A 27 4.36 5.32 -1.02
N TRP A 28 3.18 4.88 -0.57
CA TRP A 28 1.91 5.26 -1.18
C TRP A 28 1.56 6.74 -0.99
N THR A 29 1.94 7.34 0.15
CA THR A 29 1.76 8.77 0.41
C THR A 29 2.74 9.65 -0.37
N ALA A 30 3.92 9.13 -0.70
CA ALA A 30 4.88 9.81 -1.57
C ALA A 30 4.44 9.76 -3.05
N GLN A 31 3.63 8.76 -3.41
CA GLN A 31 3.05 8.61 -4.74
C GLN A 31 1.75 9.42 -4.86
N ASN A 32 1.54 10.08 -6.00
CA ASN A 32 0.32 10.86 -6.25
C ASN A 32 -0.82 9.98 -6.84
N PHE A 33 -0.95 8.73 -6.35
CA PHE A 33 -1.94 7.77 -6.84
C PHE A 33 -3.28 7.93 -6.13
N THR A 34 -4.38 7.82 -6.87
CA THR A 34 -5.73 7.77 -6.26
C THR A 34 -5.99 6.47 -5.51
N LEU A 35 -6.93 6.48 -4.55
CA LEU A 35 -7.35 5.27 -3.81
C LEU A 35 -7.74 4.10 -4.74
N ASN A 36 -8.42 4.37 -5.86
CA ASN A 36 -8.74 3.33 -6.84
C ASN A 36 -7.48 2.73 -7.46
N GLN A 37 -6.47 3.54 -7.83
CA GLN A 37 -5.22 3.04 -8.38
C GLN A 37 -4.41 2.22 -7.35
N ILE A 38 -4.48 2.61 -6.09
CA ILE A 38 -3.86 1.87 -4.98
C ILE A 38 -4.59 0.54 -4.78
N ALA A 39 -5.92 0.54 -4.76
CA ALA A 39 -6.74 -0.68 -4.66
C ALA A 39 -6.52 -1.63 -5.85
N ASP A 40 -6.42 -1.09 -7.07
CA ASP A 40 -6.07 -1.85 -8.27
C ASP A 40 -4.63 -2.39 -8.22
N SER A 41 -3.71 -1.62 -7.64
CA SER A 41 -2.36 -2.12 -7.38
C SER A 41 -2.37 -3.21 -6.33
N PHE A 42 -3.19 -3.12 -5.28
CA PHE A 42 -3.29 -4.15 -4.24
C PHE A 42 -3.86 -5.45 -4.79
N SER A 43 -4.84 -5.38 -5.69
CA SER A 43 -5.39 -6.56 -6.36
C SER A 43 -4.40 -7.21 -7.33
N LYS A 44 -3.51 -6.42 -7.95
CA LYS A 44 -2.46 -6.88 -8.87
C LYS A 44 -1.15 -7.27 -8.19
N GLN A 45 -0.88 -6.76 -6.99
CA GLN A 45 0.30 -7.07 -6.19
C GLN A 45 0.14 -8.43 -5.50
N ALA A 46 0.19 -9.50 -6.27
CA ALA A 46 0.46 -10.85 -5.77
C ALA A 46 1.90 -11.01 -5.20
N GLU A 47 2.72 -9.95 -5.24
CA GLU A 47 4.16 -9.98 -4.95
C GLU A 47 4.60 -9.03 -3.81
N TYR A 48 3.93 -9.08 -2.67
CA TYR A 48 4.65 -8.71 -1.43
C TYR A 48 5.84 -9.68 -1.17
N ALA A 49 5.85 -10.84 -1.83
CA ALA A 49 6.87 -11.89 -1.71
C ALA A 49 8.26 -11.48 -2.25
N THR A 50 8.36 -10.65 -3.28
CA THR A 50 9.65 -10.38 -3.95
C THR A 50 10.25 -9.02 -3.56
N VAL A 51 9.40 -8.01 -3.27
CA VAL A 51 9.86 -6.66 -2.91
C VAL A 51 10.29 -6.56 -1.44
N PHE A 52 9.72 -7.38 -0.54
CA PHE A 52 10.19 -7.46 0.85
C PHE A 52 11.29 -8.53 1.07
N ALA A 53 11.43 -9.49 0.16
CA ALA A 53 12.56 -10.44 0.16
C ALA A 53 13.91 -9.76 -0.17
N GLY A 54 13.87 -8.54 -0.71
CA GLY A 54 15.04 -7.72 -1.01
C GLY A 54 15.42 -6.69 0.04
N LYS A 55 14.93 -6.77 1.30
CA LYS A 55 15.56 -6.03 2.42
C LYS A 55 16.94 -6.61 2.72
N THR A 56 17.86 -6.44 1.79
CA THR A 56 19.29 -6.54 2.04
C THR A 56 19.84 -5.13 2.20
N THR A 57 20.33 -4.91 3.43
CA THR A 57 21.17 -3.81 3.94
C THR A 57 20.45 -2.55 4.43
#